data_AF-E0M4C4-F1
#
_entry.id   AF-E0M4C4-F1
#
_cell.length_a   1.000
_cell.length_b   1.000
_cell.length_c   1.000
_cell.angle_alpha   90.00
_cell.angle_beta   90.00
_cell.angle_gamma   90.00
#
_symmetry.space_group_name_H-M   'P 1'
#
loop_
_entity.id
_entity.type
_entity.pdbx_description
1 polymer ?
#
loop_
_entity_poly.entity_id
_entity_poly.type
_entity_poly.pdbx_seq_one_letter_code
_entity_poly.pdbx_strand_id
1 'polypeptide(L)'
;MLHSEARAKSERSIHTINDNTRVFDTIESRSLLADTVQVRSMLSRTHKESQHFIVTLLSDVMRAQDTEVVKPLAELAIRDNKVRFTVKPKKQYPNLRINEEILHMIEKSIAHFMKDKFSTKVLVSTDMNRDGVKEWHLL
;
A
#
# COMPACT_ATOMS: atom_id res chain seq x y z
N MET A 1 18.61 -6.92 24.67
CA MET A 1 18.42 -5.98 23.54
C MET A 1 16.97 -6.12 23.10
N LEU A 2 16.18 -5.07 23.34
CA LEU A 2 14.75 -5.05 23.04
C LEU A 2 14.51 -5.22 21.54
N HIS A 3 13.53 -6.07 21.21
CA HIS A 3 12.92 -6.16 19.89
C HIS A 3 12.62 -4.76 19.38
N SER A 4 13.37 -4.31 18.37
CA SER A 4 13.00 -3.17 17.56
C SER A 4 11.82 -3.60 16.68
N GLU A 5 10.64 -3.67 17.28
CA GLU A 5 9.40 -3.55 16.52
C GLU A 5 9.51 -2.22 15.77
N ALA A 6 9.60 -2.31 14.44
CA ALA A 6 9.52 -1.15 13.59
C ALA A 6 8.18 -0.47 13.90
N ARG A 7 8.21 0.59 14.72
CA ARG A 7 7.11 1.52 14.90
C ARG A 7 6.67 1.90 13.49
N ALA A 8 5.54 1.38 13.05
CA ALA A 8 4.82 1.93 11.91
C ALA A 8 4.64 3.41 12.23
N LYS A 9 5.43 4.29 11.60
CA LYS A 9 5.23 5.73 11.76
C LYS A 9 3.82 5.99 11.27
N SER A 10 2.95 6.40 12.18
CA SER A 10 1.53 6.62 11.91
C SER A 10 1.32 7.66 10.81
N GLU A 11 2.31 8.53 10.60
CA GLU A 11 2.24 9.68 9.72
C GLU A 11 3.54 9.86 8.94
N ARG A 12 3.45 10.64 7.85
CA ARG A 12 4.56 11.10 7.01
C ARG A 12 4.45 12.61 6.87
N SER A 13 5.57 13.32 6.90
CA SER A 13 5.58 14.75 6.57
C SER A 13 5.05 14.98 5.14
N ILE A 14 4.34 16.07 4.89
CA ILE A 14 3.90 16.46 3.54
C ILE A 14 5.09 16.63 2.57
N HIS A 15 6.24 17.11 3.05
CA HIS A 15 7.49 17.19 2.30
C HIS A 15 7.93 15.82 1.77
N THR A 16 7.91 14.78 2.61
CA THR A 16 8.17 13.40 2.16
C THR A 16 7.19 12.97 1.06
N ILE A 17 5.90 13.28 1.22
CA ILE A 17 4.87 12.92 0.25
C ILE A 17 5.07 13.66 -1.07
N ASN A 18 5.40 14.95 -1.06
CA ASN A 18 5.53 15.75 -2.27
C ASN A 18 6.88 15.55 -2.98
N ASP A 19 7.97 15.50 -2.21
CA ASP A 19 9.32 15.62 -2.78
C ASP A 19 9.99 14.27 -2.98
N ASN A 20 9.58 13.24 -2.21
CA ASN A 20 10.23 11.93 -2.22
C ASN A 20 9.36 10.80 -2.78
N THR A 21 8.12 11.11 -3.17
CA THR A 21 7.22 10.12 -3.78
C THR A 21 6.58 10.65 -5.05
N ARG A 22 6.10 9.74 -5.88
CA ARG A 22 5.31 10.07 -7.07
C ARG A 22 4.07 9.20 -7.09
N VAL A 23 2.92 9.82 -7.36
CA VAL A 23 1.68 9.11 -7.70
C VAL A 23 1.88 8.41 -9.04
N PHE A 24 1.66 7.11 -9.10
CA PHE A 24 1.66 6.36 -10.36
C PHE A 24 0.30 5.76 -10.68
N ASP A 25 -0.61 5.72 -9.71
CA ASP A 25 -1.98 5.29 -9.91
C ASP A 25 -2.94 6.00 -8.95
N THR A 26 -4.17 6.18 -9.41
CA THR A 26 -5.25 6.87 -8.71
C THR A 26 -6.52 6.02 -8.83
N ILE A 27 -7.09 5.63 -7.70
CA ILE A 27 -8.30 4.82 -7.64
C ILE A 27 -9.45 5.73 -7.18
N GLU A 28 -10.34 6.04 -8.12
CA GLU A 28 -11.56 6.80 -7.87
C GLU A 28 -12.75 5.84 -7.88
N SER A 29 -13.26 5.50 -6.70
CA SER A 29 -14.46 4.66 -6.60
C SER A 29 -15.39 5.20 -5.54
N ARG A 30 -16.19 6.20 -5.92
CA ARG A 30 -17.14 6.89 -5.03
C ARG A 30 -18.20 5.96 -4.42
N SER A 31 -18.48 4.82 -5.04
CA SER A 31 -19.37 3.78 -4.51
C SER A 31 -18.72 2.94 -3.40
N LEU A 32 -17.38 2.84 -3.38
CA LEU A 32 -16.64 1.99 -2.45
C LEU A 32 -15.94 2.79 -1.34
N LEU A 33 -15.58 4.05 -1.63
CA LEU A 33 -14.96 4.97 -0.70
C LEU A 33 -15.31 6.41 -1.11
N ALA A 34 -15.68 7.25 -0.13
CA ALA A 34 -16.03 8.65 -0.38
C ALA A 34 -14.82 9.57 -0.71
N ASP A 35 -13.67 8.99 -0.98
CA ASP A 35 -12.40 9.68 -1.19
C ASP A 35 -11.60 9.00 -2.30
N THR A 36 -10.64 9.73 -2.86
CA THR A 36 -9.73 9.25 -3.90
C THR A 36 -8.49 8.65 -3.27
N VAL A 37 -8.15 7.43 -3.65
CA VAL A 37 -6.93 6.75 -3.18
C VAL A 37 -5.80 7.01 -4.17
N GLN A 38 -4.67 7.48 -3.67
CA GLN A 38 -3.44 7.65 -4.46
C GLN A 38 -2.41 6.61 -4.07
N VAL A 39 -1.89 5.89 -5.05
CA VAL A 39 -0.81 4.90 -4.86
C VAL A 39 0.51 5.55 -5.29
N ARG A 40 1.46 5.63 -4.36
CA ARG A 40 2.69 6.40 -4.51
C ARG A 40 3.92 5.50 -4.39
N SER A 41 4.87 5.65 -5.31
CA SER A 41 6.18 5.01 -5.24
C SER A 41 7.23 5.97 -4.69
N MET A 42 8.23 5.44 -4.00
CA MET A 42 9.37 6.22 -3.53
C MET A 42 10.35 6.53 -4.68
N LEU A 43 10.70 7.79 -4.88
CA LEU A 43 11.59 8.22 -5.97
C LEU A 43 13.02 7.69 -5.83
N SER A 44 13.49 7.52 -4.60
CA SER A 44 14.84 7.05 -4.28
C SER A 44 15.04 5.54 -4.47
N ARG A 45 13.97 4.76 -4.70
CA ARG A 45 14.05 3.29 -4.74
C ARG A 45 14.19 2.81 -6.19
N THR A 46 15.41 2.50 -6.59
CA THR A 46 15.76 2.05 -7.95
C THR A 46 15.88 0.53 -8.10
N HIS A 47 15.87 -0.24 -6.99
CA HIS A 47 16.01 -1.69 -7.02
C HIS A 47 14.70 -2.39 -6.63
N LYS A 48 14.34 -3.46 -7.37
CA LYS A 48 13.07 -4.18 -7.20
C LYS A 48 12.80 -4.73 -5.78
N GLU A 49 13.83 -5.20 -5.08
CA GLU A 49 13.68 -5.78 -3.74
C GLU A 49 13.53 -4.72 -2.63
N SER A 50 13.85 -3.47 -2.95
CA SER A 50 13.82 -2.34 -2.01
C SER A 50 12.54 -1.50 -2.10
N GLN A 51 11.60 -1.92 -2.95
CA GLN A 51 10.41 -1.12 -3.26
C GLN A 51 9.49 -1.01 -2.05
N HIS A 52 9.08 0.23 -1.78
CA HIS A 52 8.16 0.63 -0.74
C HIS A 52 7.15 1.60 -1.33
N PHE A 53 5.89 1.43 -0.97
CA PHE A 53 4.76 2.17 -1.50
C PHE A 53 3.98 2.79 -0.37
N ILE A 54 3.54 4.03 -0.60
CA ILE A 54 2.69 4.77 0.32
C ILE A 54 1.36 4.99 -0.36
N VAL A 55 0.27 4.66 0.33
CA VAL A 55 -1.09 4.85 -0.15
C VAL A 55 -1.73 5.93 0.70
N THR A 56 -2.25 6.98 0.06
CA THR A 56 -2.86 8.13 0.74
C THR A 56 -4.28 8.35 0.28
N LEU A 57 -5.08 8.98 1.13
CA LEU A 57 -6.33 9.61 0.72
C LEU A 57 -6.04 11.02 0.20
N LEU A 58 -6.68 11.43 -0.88
CA LEU A 58 -6.47 12.76 -1.44
C LEU A 58 -6.85 13.86 -0.44
N SER A 59 -7.96 13.69 0.28
CA SER A 59 -8.36 14.65 1.31
C SER A 59 -7.29 14.84 2.42
N ASP A 60 -6.59 13.77 2.80
CA ASP A 60 -5.53 13.83 3.80
C ASP A 60 -4.28 14.55 3.27
N VAL A 61 -3.96 14.38 1.98
CA VAL A 61 -2.87 15.12 1.34
C VAL A 61 -3.20 16.62 1.26
N MET A 62 -4.46 16.96 0.95
CA MET A 62 -4.91 18.36 0.92
C MET A 62 -4.89 18.99 2.32
N ARG A 63 -5.41 18.29 3.34
CA ARG A 63 -5.39 18.75 4.74
C ARG A 63 -3.97 18.97 5.27
N ALA A 64 -3.01 18.19 4.79
CA ALA A 64 -1.62 18.30 5.21
C ALA A 64 -0.90 19.58 4.75
N GLN A 65 -1.53 20.41 3.92
CA GLN A 65 -1.07 21.77 3.68
C GLN A 65 -1.09 22.62 4.96
N ASP A 66 -2.06 22.37 5.84
CA ASP A 66 -2.19 23.06 7.12
C ASP A 66 -1.52 22.30 8.28
N THR A 67 -1.55 20.96 8.23
CA THR A 67 -1.08 20.13 9.36
C THR A 67 0.37 19.63 9.21
N GLU A 68 1.03 19.89 8.08
CA GLU A 68 2.37 19.43 7.70
C GLU A 68 2.58 17.91 7.66
N VAL A 69 1.59 17.12 8.07
CA VAL A 69 1.63 15.66 8.14
C VAL A 69 0.45 15.01 7.43
N VAL A 70 0.74 13.95 6.70
CA VAL A 70 -0.21 13.05 6.03
C VAL A 70 -0.23 11.73 6.79
N LYS A 71 -1.42 11.25 7.13
CA LYS A 71 -1.62 9.91 7.64
C LYS A 71 -1.82 8.96 6.45
N PRO A 72 -0.93 7.96 6.23
CA PRO A 72 -1.13 7.03 5.13
C PRO A 72 -2.35 6.15 5.39
N LEU A 73 -3.15 5.90 4.35
CA LEU A 73 -4.16 4.84 4.36
C LEU A 73 -3.48 3.48 4.56
N ALA A 74 -2.42 3.21 3.79
CA ALA A 74 -1.64 2.00 3.89
C ALA A 74 -0.19 2.26 3.48
N GLU A 75 0.69 1.35 3.87
CA GLU A 75 2.02 1.24 3.30
C GLU A 75 2.29 -0.22 2.94
N LEU A 76 2.96 -0.44 1.82
CA LEU A 76 3.23 -1.76 1.28
C LEU A 76 4.69 -1.87 0.85
N ALA A 77 5.25 -3.07 0.93
CA ALA A 77 6.59 -3.37 0.46
C ALA A 77 6.62 -4.68 -0.31
N ILE A 78 7.62 -4.85 -1.17
CA ILE A 78 7.90 -6.13 -1.82
C ILE A 78 8.74 -6.99 -0.89
N ARG A 79 8.26 -8.22 -0.62
CA ARG A 79 8.94 -9.22 0.22
C ARG A 79 8.72 -10.61 -0.38
N ASP A 80 9.80 -11.30 -0.70
CA ASP A 80 9.78 -12.64 -1.31
C ASP A 80 8.93 -12.70 -2.59
N ASN A 81 9.07 -11.68 -3.45
CA ASN A 81 8.22 -11.48 -4.64
C ASN A 81 6.72 -11.38 -4.34
N LYS A 82 6.33 -10.97 -3.13
CA LYS A 82 4.92 -10.73 -2.75
C LYS A 82 4.73 -9.27 -2.32
N VAL A 83 3.58 -8.70 -2.66
CA VAL A 83 3.13 -7.43 -2.10
C VAL A 83 2.68 -7.69 -0.66
N ARG A 84 3.20 -6.93 0.31
CA ARG A 84 2.81 -7.05 1.72
C ARG A 84 2.54 -5.71 2.36
N PHE A 85 1.42 -5.61 3.06
CA PHE A 85 1.11 -4.47 3.92
C PHE A 85 2.09 -4.39 5.10
N THR A 86 2.85 -3.31 5.19
CA THR A 86 3.64 -2.93 6.36
C THR A 86 2.83 -2.04 7.30
N VAL A 87 1.90 -1.27 6.75
CA VAL A 87 0.86 -0.52 7.47
C VAL A 87 -0.49 -0.85 6.87
N LYS A 88 -1.42 -1.35 7.70
CA LYS A 88 -2.77 -1.75 7.28
C LYS A 88 -3.77 -0.60 7.49
N PRO A 89 -4.77 -0.41 6.59
CA PRO A 89 -5.82 0.59 6.77
C PRO A 89 -6.56 0.50 8.10
N LYS A 90 -6.93 -0.70 8.55
CA LYS A 90 -7.61 -0.89 9.84
C LYS A 90 -6.82 -0.37 11.05
N LYS A 91 -5.48 -0.34 10.98
CA LYS A 91 -4.64 0.22 12.05
C LYS A 91 -4.63 1.74 12.04
N GLN A 92 -4.71 2.35 10.85
CA GLN A 92 -4.67 3.79 10.67
C GLN A 92 -6.06 4.40 10.86
N TYR A 93 -7.08 3.83 10.23
CA TYR A 93 -8.45 4.30 10.24
C TYR A 93 -9.39 3.19 10.72
N PRO A 94 -9.42 2.90 12.04
CA PRO A 94 -10.23 1.80 12.57
C PRO A 94 -11.73 1.98 12.31
N ASN A 95 -12.19 3.23 12.18
CA ASN A 95 -13.60 3.56 11.94
C ASN A 95 -13.96 3.68 10.45
N LEU A 96 -12.97 3.68 9.56
CA LEU A 96 -13.19 3.78 8.12
C LEU A 96 -13.44 2.38 7.57
N ARG A 97 -14.63 2.16 7.02
CA ARG A 97 -14.97 0.90 6.35
C ARG A 97 -14.31 0.89 4.97
N ILE A 98 -13.13 0.26 4.90
CA ILE A 98 -12.45 0.03 3.63
C ILE A 98 -12.97 -1.26 3.01
N ASN A 99 -13.50 -1.15 1.79
CA ASN A 99 -13.91 -2.31 1.01
C ASN A 99 -12.67 -3.13 0.60
N GLU A 100 -12.71 -4.45 0.74
CA GLU A 100 -11.63 -5.37 0.32
C GLU A 100 -11.27 -5.18 -1.16
N GLU A 101 -12.21 -4.80 -2.02
CA GLU A 101 -11.97 -4.47 -3.42
C GLU A 101 -10.97 -3.32 -3.59
N ILE A 102 -11.01 -2.30 -2.73
CA ILE A 102 -10.01 -1.21 -2.72
C ILE A 102 -8.63 -1.77 -2.41
N LEU A 103 -8.51 -2.68 -1.44
CA LEU A 103 -7.24 -3.31 -1.09
C LEU A 103 -6.67 -4.12 -2.26
N HIS A 104 -7.53 -4.87 -2.94
CA HIS A 104 -7.14 -5.63 -4.13
C HIS A 104 -6.72 -4.72 -5.29
N MET A 105 -7.40 -3.59 -5.51
CA MET A 105 -7.01 -2.62 -6.53
C MET A 105 -5.63 -2.02 -6.23
N ILE A 106 -5.34 -1.69 -4.97
CA ILE A 106 -4.02 -1.21 -4.54
C ILE A 106 -2.93 -2.27 -4.83
N GLU A 107 -3.16 -3.52 -4.44
CA GLU A 107 -2.18 -4.59 -4.67
C GLU A 107 -1.94 -4.84 -6.17
N LYS A 108 -3.00 -4.88 -6.98
CA LYS A 108 -2.91 -5.03 -8.44
C LYS A 108 -2.16 -3.87 -9.10
N SER A 109 -2.45 -2.65 -8.67
CA SER A 109 -1.74 -1.44 -9.10
C SER A 109 -0.24 -1.56 -8.88
N ILE A 110 0.16 -1.97 -7.67
CA ILE A 110 1.58 -2.21 -7.33
C ILE A 110 2.17 -3.35 -8.17
N ALA A 111 1.43 -4.45 -8.37
CA ALA A 111 1.91 -5.57 -9.17
C ALA A 111 2.15 -5.17 -10.63
N HIS A 112 1.26 -4.38 -11.23
CA HIS A 112 1.44 -3.81 -12.56
C HIS A 112 2.66 -2.87 -12.60
N PHE A 113 2.81 -1.98 -11.63
CA PHE A 113 3.99 -1.12 -11.54
C PHE A 113 5.29 -1.93 -11.48
N MET A 114 5.34 -3.00 -10.69
CA MET A 114 6.52 -3.86 -10.58
C MET A 114 6.83 -4.60 -11.89
N LYS A 115 5.80 -5.05 -12.60
CA LYS A 115 5.95 -5.68 -13.91
C LYS A 115 6.49 -4.67 -14.94
N ASP A 116 5.94 -3.47 -14.99
CA ASP A 116 6.27 -2.48 -16.01
C ASP A 116 7.62 -1.80 -15.78
N LYS A 117 7.97 -1.54 -14.51
CA LYS A 117 9.22 -0.84 -14.16
C LYS A 117 10.41 -1.75 -13.93
N PHE A 118 10.18 -2.97 -13.47
CA PHE A 118 11.26 -3.89 -13.08
C PHE A 118 11.18 -5.26 -13.74
N SER A 119 10.27 -5.46 -14.71
CA SER A 119 10.04 -6.75 -15.37
C SER A 119 9.86 -7.91 -14.36
N THR A 120 9.29 -7.60 -13.19
CA THR A 120 9.18 -8.52 -12.06
C THR A 120 7.73 -8.84 -11.78
N LYS A 121 7.38 -10.13 -11.85
CA LYS A 121 6.07 -10.61 -11.41
C LYS A 121 6.06 -10.73 -9.90
N VAL A 122 5.13 -10.03 -9.25
CA VAL A 122 4.90 -10.13 -7.80
C VAL A 122 3.51 -10.68 -7.54
N LEU A 123 3.37 -11.48 -6.48
CA LEU A 123 2.11 -12.08 -6.07
C LEU A 123 1.30 -11.10 -5.23
N VAL A 124 -0.02 -11.10 -5.45
CA VAL A 124 -1.02 -10.36 -4.67
C VAL A 124 -1.93 -11.32 -3.92
N SER A 125 -2.70 -10.83 -2.95
CA SER A 125 -3.49 -11.70 -2.05
C SER A 125 -4.54 -12.57 -2.78
N THR A 126 -5.11 -12.11 -3.90
CA THR A 126 -6.07 -12.88 -4.70
C THR A 126 -5.50 -14.11 -5.40
N ASP A 127 -4.19 -14.14 -5.68
CA ASP A 127 -3.56 -15.29 -6.35
C ASP A 127 -3.54 -16.54 -5.45
N MET A 128 -3.69 -16.37 -4.13
CA MET A 128 -3.66 -17.47 -3.15
C MET A 128 -4.98 -18.26 -3.07
N ASN A 129 -6.09 -17.73 -3.58
CA ASN A 129 -7.40 -18.40 -3.49
C ASN A 129 -7.66 -19.44 -4.60
N ARG A 130 -6.73 -19.60 -5.57
CA ARG A 130 -6.85 -20.66 -6.59
C ARG A 130 -6.01 -21.90 -6.30
N ASP A 131 -4.99 -21.81 -5.46
CA ASP A 131 -4.06 -22.92 -5.17
C ASP A 131 -4.24 -23.52 -3.76
N GLY A 132 -5.24 -23.08 -3.00
CA GLY A 132 -5.43 -23.38 -1.57
C GLY A 132 -6.41 -24.50 -1.20
N VAL A 133 -7.02 -25.20 -2.15
CA VAL A 133 -7.77 -26.44 -1.85
C VAL A 133 -6.84 -27.63 -2.10
N LYS A 134 -5.87 -27.83 -1.20
CA LYS A 134 -5.32 -29.17 -0.96
C LYS A 134 -5.83 -29.60 0.40
N GLU A 135 -6.87 -30.44 0.36
CA GLU A 135 -7.34 -31.22 1.49
C GLU A 135 -6.15 -31.88 2.16
N TRP A 136 -5.86 -31.46 3.40
CA TRP A 136 -5.09 -32.28 4.30
C TRP A 136 -6.03 -33.38 4.80
N HIS A 137 -6.15 -34.46 4.04
CA HIS A 137 -6.63 -35.71 4.60
C HIS A 137 -5.56 -36.22 5.57
N LEU A 138 -5.83 -36.06 6.86
CA LEU A 138 -5.14 -36.81 7.91
C LEU A 138 -5.56 -38.27 7.75
N LEU A 139 -4.61 -39.10 7.32
CA LEU A 139 -4.63 -40.55 7.57
C LEU A 139 -4.22 -40.82 9.02
#